data_AF-A0A1Y3QTB0-F1
#
_entry.id   AF-A0A1Y3QTB0-F1
#
_cell.length_a   1.000
_cell.length_b   1.000
_cell.length_c   1.000
_cell.angle_alpha   90.00
_cell.angle_beta   90.00
_cell.angle_gamma   90.00
#
_symmetry.space_group_name_H-M   'P 1'
#
loop_
_entity.id
_entity.type
_entity.pdbx_description
1 polymer ?
#
loop_
_entity_poly.entity_id
_entity_poly.type
_entity_poly.pdbx_seq_one_letter_code
_entity_poly.pdbx_strand_id
1 'polypeptide(L)'
;MKKILNIILGILLAVMAVLGIYAIATGGSEAAISLNLIWCYFLLALAVFTAIFCAVFGMIQNPAGIKGTIISLALIIVIVGVAYFVASGHDIQIPDLANGGFFSQGETVLTDTSILVTYVALVAAFVTAIATEIYGAFK
;
A
#
# COMPACT_ATOMS: atom_id res chain seq x y z
N MET A 1 7.19 -7.11 -24.54
CA MET A 1 6.74 -6.72 -23.18
C MET A 1 7.77 -7.04 -22.09
N LYS A 2 8.25 -8.28 -21.94
CA LYS A 2 9.23 -8.65 -20.88
C LYS A 2 10.56 -7.88 -20.90
N LYS A 3 11.10 -7.56 -22.10
CA LYS A 3 12.37 -6.80 -22.21
C LYS A 3 12.29 -5.38 -21.62
N ILE A 4 11.23 -4.63 -21.94
CA ILE A 4 11.05 -3.25 -21.44
C ILE A 4 10.82 -3.23 -19.93
N LEU A 5 9.96 -4.13 -19.42
CA LEU A 5 9.74 -4.27 -17.97
C LEU A 5 11.02 -4.62 -17.23
N ASN A 6 11.84 -5.54 -17.76
CA ASN A 6 13.11 -5.90 -17.13
C ASN A 6 14.13 -4.76 -17.17
N ILE A 7 14.13 -3.94 -18.22
CA ILE A 7 14.98 -2.74 -18.29
C ILE A 7 14.56 -1.72 -17.23
N ILE A 8 13.26 -1.43 -17.12
CA ILE A 8 12.72 -0.51 -16.11
C ILE A 8 13.05 -1.02 -14.69
N LEU A 9 12.82 -2.31 -14.43
CA LEU A 9 13.17 -2.95 -13.16
C LEU A 9 14.68 -2.84 -12.89
N GLY A 10 15.52 -3.09 -13.89
CA GLY A 10 16.97 -2.96 -13.78
C GLY A 10 17.40 -1.54 -13.39
N ILE A 11 16.78 -0.51 -13.99
CA ILE A 11 17.05 0.89 -13.66
C ILE A 11 16.62 1.20 -12.21
N LEU A 12 15.41 0.79 -11.82
CA LEU A 12 14.89 0.99 -10.47
C LEU A 12 15.84 0.37 -9.42
N LEU A 13 16.26 -0.87 -9.65
CA LEU A 13 17.19 -1.58 -8.76
C LEU A 13 18.57 -0.91 -8.73
N ALA A 14 19.07 -0.43 -9.86
CA ALA A 14 20.34 0.28 -9.92
C ALA A 14 20.30 1.58 -9.10
N VAL A 15 19.22 2.38 -9.22
CA VAL A 15 19.06 3.60 -8.43
C VAL A 15 18.98 3.27 -6.93
N MET A 16 18.23 2.24 -6.55
CA MET A 16 18.17 1.76 -5.16
C MET A 16 19.55 1.35 -4.63
N ALA A 17 20.32 0.61 -5.42
CA ALA A 17 21.67 0.19 -5.03
C ALA A 17 22.61 1.38 -4.84
N VAL A 18 22.58 2.37 -5.75
CA VAL A 18 23.39 3.60 -5.64
C VAL A 18 23.01 4.40 -4.39
N LEU A 19 21.72 4.59 -4.14
CA LEU A 19 21.24 5.31 -2.96
C LEU A 19 21.58 4.58 -1.65
N GLY A 20 21.53 3.24 -1.65
CA GLY A 20 21.94 2.42 -0.51
C GLY A 20 23.44 2.52 -0.23
N ILE A 21 24.29 2.43 -1.26
CA ILE A 21 25.74 2.62 -1.12
C ILE A 21 26.05 4.02 -0.60
N TYR A 22 25.38 5.06 -1.12
CA TYR A 22 25.54 6.43 -0.67
C TYR A 22 25.14 6.61 0.80
N ALA A 23 24.03 6.00 1.24
CA ALA A 23 23.60 6.05 2.64
C ALA A 23 24.61 5.38 3.58
N ILE A 24 25.18 4.23 3.18
CA ILE A 24 26.22 3.54 3.94
C ILE A 24 27.50 4.38 3.99
N ALA A 25 27.95 4.91 2.86
CA ALA A 25 29.18 5.69 2.75
C ALA A 25 29.14 7.01 3.55
N THR A 26 27.95 7.59 3.74
CA THR A 26 27.75 8.81 4.51
C THR A 26 27.33 8.58 5.96
N GLY A 27 27.33 7.32 6.42
CA GLY A 27 26.95 6.96 7.79
C GLY A 27 25.50 7.32 8.14
N GLY A 28 24.60 7.36 7.16
CA GLY A 28 23.21 7.76 7.38
C GLY A 28 23.03 9.26 7.61
N SER A 29 23.85 10.10 6.97
CA SER A 29 23.68 11.56 7.01
C SER A 29 22.26 12.01 6.68
N GLU A 30 21.83 13.16 7.22
CA GLU A 30 20.50 13.74 6.97
C GLU A 30 20.20 13.90 5.46
N ALA A 31 21.22 14.25 4.67
CA ALA A 31 21.11 14.36 3.22
C ALA A 31 20.81 13.00 2.56
N ALA A 32 21.46 11.92 3.01
CA ALA A 32 21.22 10.58 2.48
C ALA A 32 19.85 10.02 2.88
N ILE A 33 19.39 10.31 4.10
CA ILE A 33 18.03 9.96 4.55
C ILE A 33 17.01 10.70 3.69
N SER A 34 17.14 12.02 3.54
CA SER A 34 16.22 12.85 2.74
C SER A 34 16.14 12.38 1.29
N LEU A 35 17.28 12.07 0.67
CA LEU A 35 17.33 11.60 -0.72
C LEU A 35 16.64 10.22 -0.90
N ASN A 36 16.86 9.28 0.03
CA ASN A 36 16.17 7.99 0.02
C ASN A 36 14.66 8.16 0.25
N LEU A 37 14.26 9.10 1.11
CA LEU A 37 12.86 9.39 1.39
C LEU A 37 12.15 9.98 0.17
N ILE A 38 12.78 10.95 -0.51
CA ILE A 38 12.28 11.52 -1.77
C ILE A 38 12.10 10.44 -2.84
N TRP A 39 13.09 9.56 -2.98
CA TRP A 39 13.01 8.45 -3.93
C TRP A 39 11.87 7.49 -3.58
N CYS A 40 11.68 7.17 -2.30
CA CYS A 40 10.57 6.33 -1.84
C CYS A 40 9.21 6.97 -2.18
N TYR A 41 9.03 8.26 -1.93
CA TYR A 41 7.81 8.98 -2.30
C TYR A 41 7.56 8.98 -3.81
N PHE A 42 8.61 9.13 -4.62
CA PHE A 42 8.52 9.03 -6.07
C PHE A 42 8.06 7.63 -6.52
N LEU A 43 8.66 6.57 -5.95
CA LEU A 43 8.27 5.18 -6.24
C LEU A 43 6.82 4.90 -5.82
N LEU A 44 6.41 5.41 -4.66
CA LEU A 44 5.04 5.28 -4.17
C LEU A 44 4.06 5.95 -5.16
N ALA A 45 4.34 7.18 -5.58
CA ALA A 45 3.51 7.90 -6.55
C ALA A 45 3.42 7.15 -7.88
N LEU A 46 4.55 6.62 -8.38
CA LEU A 46 4.58 5.82 -9.61
C LEU A 46 3.79 4.51 -9.46
N ALA A 47 3.90 3.83 -8.32
CA ALA A 47 3.17 2.60 -8.02
C ALA A 47 1.65 2.85 -8.00
N VAL A 48 1.21 3.90 -7.30
CA VAL A 48 -0.21 4.29 -7.26
C VAL A 48 -0.70 4.65 -8.67
N PHE A 49 0.04 5.46 -9.41
CA PHE A 49 -0.32 5.85 -10.78
C PHE A 49 -0.44 4.63 -11.70
N THR A 50 0.54 3.74 -11.69
CA THR A 50 0.54 2.53 -12.54
C THR A 50 -0.55 1.55 -12.15
N ALA A 51 -0.85 1.39 -10.86
CA ALA A 51 -1.95 0.55 -10.38
C ALA A 51 -3.31 1.09 -10.87
N ILE A 52 -3.56 2.40 -10.72
CA ILE A 52 -4.78 3.04 -11.21
C ILE A 52 -4.88 2.92 -12.73
N PHE A 53 -3.79 3.22 -13.45
CA PHE A 53 -3.75 3.12 -14.91
C PHE A 53 -4.06 1.70 -15.38
N CYS A 54 -3.44 0.69 -14.77
CA CYS A 54 -3.66 -0.72 -15.08
C CYS A 54 -5.11 -1.13 -14.80
N ALA A 55 -5.67 -0.71 -13.66
CA ALA A 55 -7.07 -0.97 -13.32
C ALA A 55 -8.03 -0.35 -14.36
N VAL A 56 -7.85 0.91 -14.70
CA VAL A 56 -8.72 1.63 -15.66
C VAL A 56 -8.59 1.05 -17.07
N PHE A 57 -7.37 0.88 -17.59
CA PHE A 57 -7.16 0.31 -18.93
C PHE A 57 -7.60 -1.15 -19.03
N GLY A 58 -7.44 -1.93 -17.96
CA GLY A 58 -7.95 -3.30 -17.88
C GLY A 58 -9.47 -3.35 -17.93
N MET A 59 -10.15 -2.43 -17.22
CA MET A 59 -11.60 -2.30 -17.24
C MET A 59 -12.14 -1.87 -18.62
N ILE A 60 -11.46 -0.94 -19.31
CA ILE A 60 -11.85 -0.50 -20.66
C ILE A 60 -11.73 -1.65 -21.68
N GLN A 61 -10.68 -2.45 -21.59
CA GLN A 61 -10.44 -3.56 -22.53
C GLN A 61 -11.35 -4.77 -22.28
N ASN A 62 -11.84 -4.98 -21.06
CA ASN A 62 -12.71 -6.11 -20.70
C ASN A 62 -13.94 -5.67 -19.88
N PRO A 63 -14.98 -5.13 -20.55
CA PRO A 63 -16.18 -4.62 -19.87
C PRO A 63 -16.99 -5.72 -19.15
N ALA A 64 -16.82 -7.00 -19.51
CA ALA A 64 -17.43 -8.12 -18.79
C ALA A 64 -16.92 -8.27 -17.34
N GLY A 65 -15.67 -7.86 -17.07
CA GLY A 65 -15.05 -7.90 -15.74
C GLY A 65 -15.45 -6.76 -14.81
N ILE A 66 -16.09 -5.70 -15.34
CA ILE A 66 -16.47 -4.50 -14.58
C ILE A 66 -17.37 -4.83 -13.39
N LYS A 67 -18.27 -5.82 -13.52
CA LYS A 67 -19.16 -6.21 -12.41
C LYS A 67 -18.37 -6.70 -11.20
N GLY A 68 -17.33 -7.50 -11.41
CA GLY A 68 -16.47 -8.00 -10.34
C GLY A 68 -15.65 -6.89 -9.70
N THR A 69 -15.09 -5.98 -10.49
CA THR A 69 -14.30 -4.84 -9.98
C THR A 69 -15.15 -3.82 -9.23
N ILE A 70 -16.38 -3.54 -9.70
CA ILE A 70 -17.31 -2.65 -8.97
C ILE A 70 -17.70 -3.28 -7.63
N ILE A 71 -17.99 -4.58 -7.60
CA ILE A 71 -18.30 -5.29 -6.37
C ILE A 71 -17.10 -5.27 -5.41
N SER A 72 -15.87 -5.49 -5.90
CA SER A 72 -14.68 -5.44 -5.05
C SER A 72 -14.41 -4.03 -4.52
N LEU A 73 -14.60 -3.00 -5.34
CA LEU A 73 -14.47 -1.60 -4.91
C LEU A 73 -15.51 -1.26 -3.85
N ALA A 74 -16.77 -1.63 -4.05
CA ALA A 74 -17.83 -1.42 -3.08
C ALA A 74 -17.52 -2.14 -1.75
N LEU A 75 -17.01 -3.38 -1.82
CA LEU A 75 -16.59 -4.14 -0.65
C LEU A 75 -15.46 -3.41 0.11
N ILE A 76 -14.44 -2.89 -0.60
CA ILE A 76 -13.35 -2.12 0.02
C ILE A 76 -13.90 -0.88 0.71
N ILE A 77 -14.80 -0.13 0.07
CA ILE A 77 -15.43 1.06 0.66
C ILE A 77 -16.19 0.69 1.95
N VAL A 78 -16.93 -0.42 1.94
CA VAL A 78 -17.62 -0.90 3.15
C VAL A 78 -16.63 -1.26 4.25
N ILE A 79 -15.55 -1.98 3.95
CA ILE A 79 -14.52 -2.35 4.93
C ILE A 79 -13.88 -1.10 5.53
N VAL A 80 -13.48 -0.12 4.69
CA VAL A 80 -12.90 1.14 5.14
C VAL A 80 -13.89 1.93 6.00
N GLY A 81 -15.16 2.01 5.59
CA GLY A 81 -16.21 2.70 6.34
C GLY A 81 -16.46 2.08 7.71
N VAL A 82 -16.52 0.75 7.80
CA VAL A 82 -16.68 0.03 9.07
C VAL A 82 -15.45 0.22 9.95
N ALA A 83 -14.23 0.10 9.40
CA ALA A 83 -13.00 0.33 10.14
C ALA A 83 -12.93 1.75 10.70
N TYR A 84 -13.32 2.75 9.90
CA TYR A 84 -13.37 4.15 10.34
C TYR A 84 -14.41 4.35 11.46
N PHE A 85 -15.59 3.73 11.33
CA PHE A 85 -16.63 3.82 12.36
C PHE A 85 -16.19 3.20 13.69
N VAL A 86 -15.46 2.07 13.64
CA VAL A 86 -14.88 1.43 14.83
C VAL A 86 -13.81 2.34 15.44
N ALA A 87 -12.85 2.80 14.63
CA ALA A 87 -11.74 3.64 15.09
C ALA A 87 -12.21 4.99 15.67
N SER A 88 -13.24 5.61 15.08
CA SER A 88 -13.83 6.86 15.59
C SER A 88 -14.71 6.69 16.83
N GLY A 89 -15.12 5.45 17.13
CA GLY A 89 -15.96 5.12 18.29
C GLY A 89 -15.21 5.04 19.63
N HIS A 90 -13.87 5.08 19.62
CA HIS A 90 -13.07 5.06 20.82
C HIS A 90 -11.87 6.02 20.73
N ASP A 91 -11.42 6.49 21.88
CA ASP A 91 -10.26 7.37 21.94
C ASP A 91 -8.96 6.56 22.07
N ILE A 92 -7.97 6.94 21.28
CA ILE A 92 -6.69 6.24 21.18
C ILE A 92 -5.62 7.26 21.54
N GLN A 93 -4.96 7.02 22.65
CA GLN A 93 -3.97 7.95 23.20
C GLN A 93 -2.58 7.47 22.78
N ILE A 94 -2.11 7.88 21.60
CA ILE A 94 -0.74 7.62 21.15
C ILE A 94 0.17 8.75 21.65
N PRO A 95 1.17 8.46 22.50
CA PRO A 95 2.10 9.48 22.96
C PRO A 95 2.88 10.09 21.79
N ASP A 96 2.91 11.41 21.73
CA ASP A 96 3.79 12.15 20.82
C ASP A 96 5.13 12.39 21.54
N LEU A 97 6.13 11.57 21.19
CA LEU A 97 7.48 11.65 21.75
C LEU A 97 8.25 12.90 21.29
N ALA A 98 7.84 13.56 20.21
CA ALA A 98 8.52 14.72 19.67
C ALA A 98 8.05 16.03 20.32
N ASN A 99 6.73 16.17 20.53
CA ASN A 99 6.15 17.41 21.04
C ASN A 99 5.69 17.35 22.49
N GLY A 100 5.75 16.18 23.13
CA GLY A 100 5.33 16.01 24.52
C GLY A 100 3.82 16.14 24.67
N GLY A 101 3.09 15.06 24.42
CA GLY A 101 1.63 15.04 24.51
C GLY A 101 1.06 13.79 23.86
N PHE A 102 -0.13 13.92 23.26
CA PHE A 102 -0.77 12.88 22.46
C PHE A 102 -1.09 13.41 21.07
N PHE A 103 -1.06 12.55 20.07
CA PHE A 103 -1.47 12.90 18.71
C PHE A 103 -2.94 13.33 18.66
N SER A 104 -3.30 14.11 17.65
CA SER A 104 -4.69 14.56 17.51
C SER A 104 -5.61 13.37 17.21
N GLN A 105 -6.88 13.49 17.63
CA GLN A 105 -7.87 12.44 17.39
C GLN A 105 -8.00 12.08 15.90
N GLY A 106 -7.93 13.07 15.00
CA GLY A 106 -8.01 12.83 13.56
C GLY A 106 -6.88 11.95 13.02
N GLU A 107 -5.64 12.24 13.43
CA GLU A 107 -4.46 11.46 13.04
C GLU A 107 -4.54 10.04 13.59
N THR A 108 -5.04 9.91 14.82
CA THR A 108 -5.09 8.63 15.50
C THR A 108 -6.20 7.73 14.96
N VAL A 109 -7.37 8.29 14.66
CA VAL A 109 -8.48 7.59 14.00
C VAL A 109 -8.07 7.14 12.59
N LEU A 110 -7.38 7.99 11.81
CA LEU A 110 -6.93 7.62 10.47
C LEU A 110 -5.91 6.47 10.52
N THR A 111 -4.97 6.55 11.45
CA THR A 111 -3.95 5.51 11.66
C THR A 111 -4.59 4.19 12.06
N ASP A 112 -5.48 4.20 13.04
CA ASP A 112 -6.15 2.98 13.50
C ASP A 112 -7.07 2.37 12.43
N THR A 113 -7.80 3.21 11.67
CA THR A 113 -8.57 2.78 10.50
C THR A 113 -7.68 2.02 9.51
N SER A 114 -6.51 2.57 9.19
CA SER A 114 -5.58 1.94 8.24
C SER A 114 -5.03 0.60 8.74
N ILE A 115 -4.78 0.47 10.05
CA ILE A 115 -4.33 -0.78 10.69
C ILE A 115 -5.44 -1.83 10.60
N LEU A 116 -6.68 -1.48 10.96
CA LEU A 116 -7.84 -2.36 10.88
C LEU A 116 -8.09 -2.85 9.46
N VAL A 117 -8.09 -1.95 8.47
CA VAL A 117 -8.22 -2.30 7.05
C VAL A 117 -7.11 -3.26 6.62
N THR A 118 -5.87 -3.03 7.07
CA THR A 118 -4.73 -3.90 6.75
C THR A 118 -4.92 -5.31 7.33
N TYR A 119 -5.38 -5.43 8.58
CA TYR A 119 -5.65 -6.74 9.17
C TYR A 119 -6.74 -7.50 8.44
N VAL A 120 -7.85 -6.83 8.09
CA VAL A 120 -8.94 -7.45 7.32
C VAL A 120 -8.41 -7.91 5.95
N ALA A 121 -7.64 -7.08 5.26
CA ALA A 121 -7.06 -7.42 3.97
C ALA A 121 -6.11 -8.63 4.04
N LEU A 122 -5.25 -8.70 5.08
CA LEU A 122 -4.35 -9.84 5.29
C LEU A 122 -5.09 -11.14 5.52
N VAL A 123 -6.10 -11.14 6.39
CA VAL A 123 -6.94 -12.32 6.65
C VAL A 123 -7.68 -12.74 5.38
N ALA A 124 -8.29 -11.79 4.67
CA ALA A 124 -8.99 -12.06 3.42
C ALA A 124 -8.05 -12.66 2.36
N ALA A 125 -6.84 -12.11 2.20
CA ALA A 125 -5.85 -12.62 1.27
C ALA A 125 -5.42 -14.05 1.63
N PHE A 126 -5.15 -14.31 2.92
CA PHE A 126 -4.76 -15.63 3.40
C PHE A 126 -5.87 -16.68 3.18
N VAL A 127 -7.11 -16.36 3.54
CA VAL A 127 -8.27 -17.25 3.34
C VAL A 127 -8.50 -17.50 1.85
N THR A 128 -8.39 -16.46 1.01
CA THR A 128 -8.56 -16.58 -0.45
C THR A 128 -7.49 -17.48 -1.05
N ALA A 129 -6.24 -17.35 -0.61
CA ALA A 129 -5.14 -18.21 -1.06
C ALA A 129 -5.41 -19.68 -0.73
N ILE A 130 -5.75 -20.00 0.52
CA ILE A 130 -6.07 -21.38 0.94
C ILE A 130 -7.26 -21.93 0.16
N ALA A 131 -8.36 -21.18 0.10
CA ALA A 131 -9.57 -21.63 -0.59
C ALA A 131 -9.32 -21.91 -2.07
N THR A 132 -8.47 -21.10 -2.72
CA THR A 132 -8.08 -21.28 -4.12
C THR A 132 -7.27 -22.56 -4.32
N GLU A 133 -6.28 -22.82 -3.46
CA GLU A 133 -5.48 -24.05 -3.51
C GLU A 133 -6.33 -25.31 -3.28
N ILE A 134 -7.23 -25.29 -2.30
CA ILE A 134 -8.14 -26.40 -2.01
C ILE A 134 -9.07 -26.65 -3.20
N TYR A 135 -9.71 -25.60 -3.72
CA TYR A 135 -10.59 -25.72 -4.88
C TYR A 135 -9.84 -26.25 -6.12
N GLY A 136 -8.61 -25.78 -6.33
CA GLY A 136 -7.73 -26.27 -7.39
C GLY A 136 -7.36 -27.74 -7.24
N ALA A 137 -7.19 -28.24 -6.00
CA ALA A 137 -6.91 -29.65 -5.73
C ALA A 137 -8.10 -30.57 -5.99
N PHE A 138 -9.33 -30.06 -5.99
CA PHE A 138 -10.56 -30.81 -6.27
C PHE A 138 -11.03 -30.74 -7.72
N LYS A 139 -10.30 -30.02 -8.59
CA LYS A 139 -10.57 -29.90 -10.03
C LYS A 139 -9.59 -30.74 -10.83
#